data_AF-A0A556U603-F1
#
_entry.id   AF-A0A556U603-F1
#
_cell.length_a   1.000
_cell.length_b   1.000
_cell.length_c   1.000
_cell.angle_alpha   90.00
_cell.angle_beta   90.00
_cell.angle_gamma   90.00
#
_symmetry.space_group_name_H-M   'P 1'
#
loop_
_entity.id
_entity.type
_entity.pdbx_description
1 polymer ?
#
loop_
_entity_poly.entity_id
_entity_poly.type
_entity_poly.pdbx_seq_one_letter_code
_entity_poly.pdbx_strand_id
1 'polypeptide(L)'
;MAAFSQSSSLLWIYLCMALLAGACLGGSDSPRGVSLPFVFDLKAVCDPPCRHAGICIRNSTCLCSRGYEGETCQYDQLQTKQYVYSFAHGFLSTAVCKKPCLNGGKCVSPDKCRCRAPFSGSQCEERKKLF
;
A
#
# COMPACT_ATOMS: atom_id res chain seq x y z
N MET A 1 -46.71 57.61 21.25
CA MET A 1 -47.14 56.46 20.42
C MET A 1 -46.01 56.12 19.46
N ALA A 2 -45.15 55.17 19.86
CA ALA A 2 -43.97 54.78 19.10
C ALA A 2 -44.40 53.90 17.92
N ALA A 3 -44.27 54.43 16.70
CA ALA A 3 -44.45 53.67 15.47
C ALA A 3 -43.19 52.82 15.21
N PHE A 4 -43.11 51.68 15.87
CA PHE A 4 -42.13 50.64 15.57
C PHE A 4 -42.87 49.33 15.35
N SER A 5 -42.30 48.45 14.52
CA SER A 5 -42.71 47.06 14.32
C SER A 5 -43.59 46.78 13.09
N GLN A 6 -43.09 47.11 11.90
CA GLN A 6 -43.40 46.29 10.72
C GLN A 6 -42.16 46.07 9.84
N SER A 7 -41.29 47.08 9.72
CA SER A 7 -39.99 46.96 9.07
C SER A 7 -38.96 46.14 9.88
N SER A 8 -38.94 46.26 11.21
CA SER A 8 -38.00 45.51 12.06
C SER A 8 -38.30 44.01 12.05
N SER A 9 -39.57 43.62 12.13
CA SER A 9 -39.98 42.21 12.20
C SER A 9 -39.67 41.45 10.90
N LEU A 10 -39.81 42.10 9.74
CA LEU A 10 -39.43 41.52 8.45
C LEU A 10 -37.91 41.33 8.32
N LEU A 11 -37.11 42.28 8.81
CA LEU A 11 -35.64 42.15 8.83
C LEU A 11 -35.18 40.94 9.65
N TRP A 12 -35.78 40.72 10.83
CA TRP A 12 -35.49 39.53 11.65
C TRP A 12 -35.89 38.23 10.97
N ILE A 13 -37.02 38.21 10.25
CA ILE A 13 -37.46 37.04 9.47
C ILE A 13 -36.49 36.75 8.32
N TYR A 14 -36.06 37.77 7.57
CA TYR A 14 -35.07 37.60 6.49
C TYR A 14 -33.70 37.14 7.02
N LEU A 15 -33.24 37.67 8.15
CA LEU A 15 -32.00 37.22 8.80
C LEU A 15 -32.10 35.77 9.28
N CYS A 16 -33.25 35.38 9.84
CA CYS A 16 -33.50 34.02 10.29
C CYS A 16 -33.56 33.04 9.10
N MET A 17 -34.23 33.42 8.00
CA MET A 17 -34.27 32.64 6.76
C MET A 17 -32.89 32.52 6.10
N ALA A 18 -32.06 33.57 6.14
CA ALA A 18 -30.70 33.53 5.62
C ALA A 18 -29.76 32.64 6.47
N LEU A 19 -29.91 32.66 7.80
CA LEU A 19 -29.17 31.77 8.71
C LEU A 19 -29.60 30.30 8.54
N LEU A 20 -30.90 30.04 8.38
CA LEU A 20 -31.42 28.70 8.12
C LEU A 20 -31.00 28.18 6.73
N ALA A 21 -30.98 29.04 5.71
CA ALA A 21 -30.46 28.69 4.38
C ALA A 21 -28.94 28.43 4.40
N GLY A 22 -28.18 29.21 5.19
CA GLY A 22 -26.74 29.05 5.35
C GLY A 22 -26.33 27.71 6.01
N ALA A 23 -27.17 27.16 6.89
CA ALA A 23 -26.91 25.86 7.52
C ALA A 23 -27.07 24.66 6.56
N CYS A 24 -27.84 24.81 5.47
CA CYS A 24 -28.08 23.72 4.51
C CYS A 24 -27.19 23.76 3.27
N LEU A 25 -26.45 24.86 3.04
CA LEU A 25 -25.51 24.99 1.90
C LEU A 25 -24.09 24.54 2.23
N GLY A 26 -23.84 24.06 3.45
CA GLY A 26 -22.59 23.42 3.83
C GLY A 26 -22.43 22.07 3.13
N GLY A 27 -21.85 22.07 1.93
CA GLY A 27 -21.37 20.86 1.28
C GLY A 27 -20.28 20.20 2.12
N SER A 28 -20.45 18.93 2.48
CA SER A 28 -19.38 18.12 3.05
C SER A 28 -18.54 17.54 1.91
N ASP A 29 -17.24 17.81 1.88
CA ASP A 29 -16.27 17.27 0.90
C ASP A 29 -16.01 15.75 1.06
N SER A 30 -16.83 15.05 1.86
CA SER A 30 -16.73 13.60 1.97
C SER A 30 -17.21 12.94 0.67
N PRO A 31 -16.40 12.11 0.01
CA PRO A 31 -16.82 11.36 -1.16
C PRO A 31 -18.02 10.48 -0.79
N ARG A 32 -19.14 10.67 -1.50
CA ARG A 32 -20.33 9.84 -1.34
C ARG A 32 -19.99 8.41 -1.78
N GLY A 33 -19.88 7.48 -0.84
CA GLY A 33 -20.00 6.04 -1.13
C GLY A 33 -18.75 5.15 -1.03
N VAL A 34 -17.76 5.45 -0.18
CA VAL A 34 -16.66 4.50 0.08
C VAL A 34 -16.41 4.28 1.57
N SER A 35 -17.11 3.30 2.14
CA SER A 35 -16.73 2.68 3.41
C SER A 35 -15.73 1.55 3.14
N LEU A 36 -14.54 1.88 2.63
CA LEU A 36 -13.45 0.91 2.57
C LEU A 36 -12.67 1.02 3.89
N PRO A 37 -12.34 -0.10 4.57
CA PRO A 37 -11.58 -0.09 5.81
C PRO A 37 -10.12 0.39 5.62
N PHE A 38 -9.72 0.63 4.37
CA PHE A 38 -8.44 1.19 3.97
C PHE A 38 -8.71 2.58 3.38
N VAL A 39 -8.13 3.61 3.97
CA VAL A 39 -8.30 5.02 3.55
C VAL A 39 -7.65 5.22 2.18
N PHE A 40 -8.44 5.13 1.11
CA PHE A 40 -8.05 5.53 -0.24
C PHE A 40 -8.62 6.92 -0.51
N ASP A 41 -7.75 7.91 -0.71
CA ASP A 41 -8.16 9.25 -1.11
C ASP A 41 -8.26 9.31 -2.64
N LEU A 42 -9.47 9.42 -3.19
CA LEU A 42 -9.69 9.50 -4.65
C LEU A 42 -9.07 10.76 -5.29
N LYS A 43 -8.70 11.77 -4.48
CA LYS A 43 -8.03 12.99 -4.92
C LYS A 43 -6.51 12.92 -4.77
N ALA A 44 -5.97 11.79 -4.29
CA ALA A 44 -4.54 11.62 -4.14
C ALA A 44 -3.80 11.75 -5.48
N VAL A 45 -2.72 12.55 -5.48
CA VAL A 45 -1.83 12.69 -6.64
C VAL A 45 -0.47 12.10 -6.26
N CYS A 46 0.04 11.21 -7.09
CA CYS A 46 1.38 10.66 -6.97
C CYS A 46 2.22 11.17 -8.14
N ASP A 47 3.16 12.07 -7.85
CA ASP A 47 4.16 12.55 -8.80
C ASP A 47 5.55 12.35 -8.17
N PRO A 48 6.40 11.46 -8.71
CA PRO A 48 6.21 10.61 -9.89
C PRO A 48 5.14 9.51 -9.69
N PRO A 49 4.56 8.97 -10.79
CA PRO A 49 3.51 7.96 -10.71
C PRO A 49 4.04 6.61 -10.19
N CYS A 50 3.18 5.88 -9.47
CA CYS A 50 3.47 4.52 -9.01
C CYS A 50 3.73 3.60 -10.22
N ARG A 51 4.81 2.81 -10.19
CA ARG A 51 5.17 1.83 -11.21
C ARG A 51 4.53 0.46 -10.93
N HIS A 52 4.65 -0.47 -11.88
CA HIS A 52 4.27 -1.88 -11.73
C HIS A 52 2.86 -2.12 -11.15
N ALA A 53 1.88 -1.38 -11.67
CA ALA A 53 0.49 -1.44 -11.22
C ALA A 53 0.30 -1.15 -9.71
N GLY A 54 1.13 -0.27 -9.15
CA GLY A 54 0.91 0.29 -7.81
C GLY A 54 -0.28 1.27 -7.79
N ILE A 55 -1.02 1.31 -6.68
CA ILE A 55 -2.20 2.17 -6.50
C ILE A 55 -1.82 3.35 -5.62
N CYS A 56 -2.12 4.58 -6.05
CA CYS A 56 -1.92 5.78 -5.24
C CYS A 56 -3.02 5.86 -4.16
N ILE A 57 -2.65 5.76 -2.89
CA ILE A 57 -3.61 5.73 -1.76
C ILE A 57 -3.72 7.08 -1.06
N ARG A 58 -2.62 7.83 -1.06
CA ARG A 58 -2.47 9.18 -0.52
C ARG A 58 -1.44 9.92 -1.36
N ASN A 59 -1.37 11.23 -1.18
CA ASN A 59 -0.35 12.05 -1.83
C ASN A 59 1.04 11.40 -1.62
N SER A 60 1.75 11.18 -2.73
CA SER A 60 3.06 10.50 -2.77
C SER A 60 3.17 9.14 -2.05
N THR A 61 2.05 8.43 -1.80
CA THR A 61 2.05 7.12 -1.13
C THR A 61 1.46 6.06 -2.04
N CYS A 62 2.27 5.08 -2.43
CA CYS A 62 1.89 3.98 -3.31
C CYS A 62 1.67 2.67 -2.53
N LEU A 63 0.57 1.97 -2.83
CA LEU A 63 0.37 0.57 -2.47
C LEU A 63 0.91 -0.31 -3.59
N CYS A 64 1.96 -1.08 -3.30
CA CYS A 64 2.63 -1.91 -4.29
C CYS A 64 1.96 -3.27 -4.49
N SER A 65 1.93 -3.71 -5.74
CA SER A 65 1.52 -5.07 -6.11
C SER A 65 2.47 -6.13 -5.53
N ARG A 66 2.00 -7.37 -5.41
CA ARG A 66 2.81 -8.48 -4.87
C ARG A 66 4.12 -8.60 -5.66
N GLY A 67 5.23 -8.62 -4.92
CA GLY A 67 6.56 -8.73 -5.52
C GLY A 67 7.21 -7.39 -5.85
N TYR A 68 6.62 -6.23 -5.52
CA TYR A 68 7.26 -4.93 -5.73
C TYR A 68 7.37 -4.14 -4.43
N GLU A 69 8.43 -3.33 -4.30
CA GLU A 69 8.67 -2.46 -3.14
C GLU A 69 9.29 -1.11 -3.56
N GLY A 70 9.42 -0.21 -2.58
CA GLY A 70 9.92 1.15 -2.76
C GLY A 70 8.81 2.19 -2.80
N GLU A 71 9.21 3.47 -2.73
CA GLU A 71 8.26 4.61 -2.67
C GLU A 71 7.36 4.71 -3.89
N THR A 72 7.84 4.26 -5.06
CA THR A 72 7.08 4.25 -6.32
C THR A 72 6.89 2.84 -6.85
N CYS A 73 7.07 1.82 -6.00
CA CYS A 73 7.04 0.40 -6.41
C CYS A 73 8.06 0.09 -7.51
N GLN A 74 9.22 0.73 -7.49
CA GLN A 74 10.25 0.63 -8.53
C GLN A 74 11.10 -0.64 -8.42
N TYR A 75 11.16 -1.26 -7.24
CA TYR A 75 12.02 -2.43 -7.00
C TYR A 75 11.20 -3.72 -7.10
N ASP A 76 11.74 -4.71 -7.81
CA ASP A 76 11.16 -6.06 -7.92
C ASP A 76 11.78 -7.00 -6.88
N GLN A 77 10.97 -7.46 -5.93
CA GLN A 77 11.31 -8.48 -4.92
C GLN A 77 11.52 -9.88 -5.53
N LEU A 78 10.99 -10.17 -6.72
CA LEU A 78 11.19 -11.46 -7.40
C LEU A 78 12.63 -11.61 -7.93
N GLN A 79 13.35 -10.51 -8.16
CA GLN A 79 14.74 -10.58 -8.62
C GLN A 79 15.74 -10.92 -7.50
N THR A 80 15.36 -10.80 -6.23
CA THR A 80 16.25 -11.08 -5.09
C THR A 80 15.82 -12.25 -4.23
N LYS A 81 14.52 -12.57 -4.18
CA LYS A 81 14.00 -13.68 -3.38
C LYS A 81 13.55 -14.83 -4.25
N GLN A 82 14.28 -15.94 -4.18
CA GLN A 82 13.80 -17.22 -4.70
C GLN A 82 12.62 -17.68 -3.82
N TYR A 83 11.40 -17.25 -4.13
CA TYR A 83 10.20 -17.73 -3.47
C TYR A 83 10.01 -19.20 -3.83
N VAL A 84 10.38 -20.11 -2.92
CA VAL A 84 10.09 -21.54 -3.08
C VAL A 84 9.08 -21.92 -2.00
N TYR A 85 7.84 -22.12 -2.41
CA TYR A 85 6.82 -22.78 -1.60
C TYR A 85 7.23 -24.25 -1.46
N SER A 86 7.55 -24.66 -0.24
CA SER A 86 7.86 -26.06 0.06
C SER A 86 6.75 -26.63 0.94
N PHE A 87 6.11 -27.69 0.46
CA PHE A 87 5.19 -28.49 1.26
C PHE A 87 6.02 -29.42 2.16
N ALA A 88 5.97 -29.20 3.47
CA ALA A 88 6.55 -30.10 4.46
C ALA A 88 5.54 -30.30 5.60
N HIS A 89 5.29 -31.56 5.97
CA HIS A 89 4.41 -31.92 7.09
C HIS A 89 3.00 -31.27 7.04
N GLY A 90 2.40 -31.17 5.85
CA GLY A 90 1.03 -30.65 5.68
C GLY A 90 0.87 -29.14 5.86
N PHE A 91 1.96 -28.39 6.01
CA PHE A 91 1.94 -26.92 6.13
C PHE A 91 2.71 -26.26 4.98
N LEU A 92 2.15 -25.16 4.46
CA LEU A 92 2.78 -24.32 3.45
C LEU A 92 3.77 -23.37 4.14
N SER A 93 5.05 -23.72 4.12
CA SER A 93 6.12 -22.83 4.59
C SER A 93 6.81 -22.14 3.42
N THR A 94 7.00 -20.84 3.55
CA THR A 94 7.77 -20.04 2.60
C THR A 94 9.26 -20.13 2.96
N ALA A 95 10.03 -20.85 2.15
CA ALA A 95 11.49 -20.77 2.21
C ALA A 95 11.91 -19.52 1.42
N VAL A 96 12.24 -18.44 2.14
CA VAL A 96 12.63 -17.15 1.54
C VAL A 96 14.12 -16.92 1.73
N CYS A 97 14.90 -17.02 0.65
CA CYS A 97 16.32 -16.64 0.65
C CYS A 97 16.45 -15.22 0.10
N LYS A 98 17.08 -14.29 0.83
CA LYS A 98 17.32 -12.89 0.40
C LYS A 98 18.26 -12.77 -0.79
N LYS A 99 19.11 -13.78 -0.99
CA LYS A 99 20.05 -13.90 -2.10
C LYS A 99 19.87 -15.27 -2.74
N PRO A 100 20.02 -15.38 -4.07
CA PRO A 100 19.80 -16.64 -4.77
C PRO A 100 20.85 -17.70 -4.38
N CYS A 101 20.43 -18.96 -4.34
CA CYS A 101 21.37 -20.07 -4.21
C CYS A 101 22.02 -20.33 -5.58
N LEU A 102 23.35 -20.35 -5.63
CA LEU A 102 24.16 -20.57 -6.82
C LEU A 102 24.36 -22.07 -7.10
N ASN A 103 24.94 -22.40 -8.25
CA ASN A 103 25.39 -23.75 -8.62
C ASN A 103 24.32 -24.86 -8.46
N GLY A 104 23.04 -24.53 -8.70
CA GLY A 104 21.93 -25.47 -8.57
C GLY A 104 21.52 -25.80 -7.12
N GLY A 105 21.93 -24.96 -6.16
CA GLY A 105 21.42 -25.00 -4.79
C GLY A 105 19.93 -24.69 -4.72
N LYS A 106 19.22 -25.33 -3.79
CA LYS A 106 17.78 -25.10 -3.58
C LYS A 106 17.55 -24.40 -2.25
N CYS A 107 16.79 -23.31 -2.23
CA CYS A 107 16.37 -22.67 -0.99
C CYS A 107 15.42 -23.62 -0.24
N VAL A 108 15.76 -23.99 1.00
CA VAL A 108 15.00 -24.96 1.80
C VAL A 108 14.43 -24.36 3.09
N SER A 109 15.02 -23.27 3.58
CA SER A 109 14.48 -22.49 4.69
C SER A 109 14.95 -21.02 4.56
N PRO A 110 14.45 -20.10 5.41
CA PRO A 110 14.85 -18.69 5.32
C PRO A 110 16.37 -18.53 5.32
N ASP A 111 16.89 -17.84 4.30
CA ASP A 111 18.34 -17.62 4.07
C ASP A 111 19.22 -18.89 4.10
N LYS A 112 18.64 -20.08 3.85
CA LYS A 112 19.37 -21.35 3.87
C LYS A 112 19.25 -22.14 2.57
N CYS A 113 20.38 -22.34 1.93
CA CYS A 113 20.52 -23.11 0.70
C CYS A 113 20.93 -24.56 0.98
N ARG A 114 20.27 -25.51 0.30
CA ARG A 114 20.73 -26.89 0.18
C ARG A 114 21.61 -27.01 -1.07
N CYS A 115 22.91 -27.17 -0.86
CA CYS A 115 23.89 -27.29 -1.92
C CYS A 115 24.00 -28.72 -2.46
N ARG A 116 24.23 -28.84 -3.78
CA ARG A 116 24.64 -30.10 -4.39
C ARG A 116 26.15 -30.25 -4.27
N ALA A 117 26.64 -31.45 -3.99
CA ALA A 117 28.07 -31.72 -4.07
C ALA A 117 28.58 -31.45 -5.50
N PRO A 118 29.80 -30.90 -5.66
CA PRO A 118 30.79 -30.60 -4.64
C PRO A 118 30.68 -29.19 -4.02
N PHE A 119 29.54 -28.49 -4.13
CA PHE A 119 29.42 -27.10 -3.69
C PHE A 119 29.04 -26.95 -2.20
N SER A 120 29.43 -25.83 -1.60
CA SER A 120 29.28 -25.45 -0.19
C SER A 120 29.18 -23.92 -0.06
N GLY A 121 28.97 -23.43 1.15
CA GLY A 121 28.81 -21.99 1.43
C GLY A 121 27.36 -21.62 1.67
N SER A 122 27.12 -20.35 2.02
CA SER A 122 25.79 -19.83 2.36
C SER A 122 24.83 -19.83 1.16
N GLN A 123 25.38 -19.68 -0.03
CA GLN A 123 24.71 -19.66 -1.33
C GLN A 123 25.25 -20.72 -2.28
N CYS A 124 25.96 -21.74 -1.79
CA CYS A 124 26.58 -22.75 -2.64
C CYS A 124 27.61 -22.17 -3.63
N GLU A 125 28.26 -21.07 -3.25
CA GLU A 125 29.25 -20.32 -4.01
C GLU A 125 30.64 -20.99 -4.00
N GLU A 126 30.94 -21.80 -2.99
CA GLU A 126 32.24 -22.44 -2.81
C GLU A 126 32.23 -23.84 -3.42
N ARG A 127 33.29 -24.20 -4.16
CA ARG A 127 33.50 -25.59 -4.60
C ARG A 127 34.41 -26.29 -3.59
N LYS A 128 33.93 -27.35 -2.92
CA LYS A 128 34.78 -28.25 -2.15
C LYS A 128 35.74 -28.95 -3.11
N LYS A 129 37.03 -28.66 -2.98
CA LYS A 129 38.07 -29.50 -3.57
C LYS A 129 38.17 -30.73 -2.68
N LEU A 130 37.65 -31.87 -3.16
CA LEU A 130 38.04 -33.15 -2.57
C LEU A 130 39.52 -33.34 -2.94
N PHE A 131 40.38 -33.29 -1.93
CA PHE A 131 41.77 -33.74 -2.04
C PHE A 131 41.79 -35.26 -1.99
#